data_AF-A0A968A9Q7-F1
#
_entry.id   AF-A0A968A9Q7-F1
#
_cell.length_a   1.000
_cell.length_b   1.000
_cell.length_c   1.000
_cell.angle_alpha   90.00
_cell.angle_beta   90.00
_cell.angle_gamma   90.00
#
_symmetry.space_group_name_H-M   'P 1'
#
loop_
_entity.id
_entity.type
_entity.pdbx_description
1 polymer ?
#
loop_
_entity_poly.entity_id
_entity_poly.type
_entity_poly.pdbx_seq_one_letter_code
_entity_poly.pdbx_strand_id
1 'polypeptide(L)'
;MITDGSATGFTGSAGFNGIVAALFGQLHPIGTIPASFLFGALLVGANKLQRVVQVPSALIIALNGLVVVFVVSSEIWRKKRQQKRLVDAMLMENDEEE
;
A
#
# COMPACT_ATOMS: atom_id res chain seq x y z
N MET A 1 -3.50 -19.82 13.62
CA MET A 1 -4.81 -19.60 13.01
C MET A 1 -4.98 -20.68 11.95
N ILE A 2 -5.77 -21.71 12.26
CA ILE A 2 -6.06 -22.81 11.32
C ILE A 2 -7.16 -22.26 10.40
N THR A 3 -6.91 -22.27 9.10
CA THR A 3 -7.92 -21.96 8.09
C THR A 3 -8.87 -23.15 8.04
N ASP A 4 -10.04 -23.00 8.63
CA ASP A 4 -11.13 -23.97 8.79
C ASP A 4 -11.82 -24.37 7.46
N GLY A 5 -11.24 -24.01 6.30
CA GLY A 5 -11.81 -24.27 4.98
C GLY A 5 -13.04 -23.41 4.64
N SER A 6 -13.49 -22.57 5.57
CA SER A 6 -14.60 -21.63 5.34
C SER A 6 -14.15 -20.45 4.48
N ALA A 7 -15.06 -19.90 3.68
CA ALA A 7 -14.79 -18.70 2.86
C ALA A 7 -14.27 -17.53 3.72
N THR A 8 -14.71 -17.45 4.98
CA THR A 8 -14.24 -16.51 6.00
C THR A 8 -12.81 -16.77 6.46
N GLY A 9 -12.39 -18.03 6.63
CA GLY A 9 -11.00 -18.38 6.95
C GLY A 9 -10.03 -18.14 5.80
N PHE A 10 -10.51 -18.22 4.54
CA PHE A 10 -9.71 -17.99 3.33
C PHE A 10 -9.60 -16.50 2.95
N THR A 11 -10.65 -15.72 3.20
CA THR A 11 -10.74 -14.31 2.76
C THR A 11 -10.69 -13.28 3.89
N GLY A 12 -10.68 -13.70 5.17
CA GLY A 12 -10.92 -12.83 6.33
C GLY A 12 -10.04 -11.57 6.44
N SER A 13 -8.89 -11.53 5.75
CA SER A 13 -8.04 -10.34 5.62
C SER A 13 -7.79 -9.87 4.17
N ALA A 14 -8.22 -10.64 3.17
CA ALA A 14 -7.95 -10.37 1.76
C ALA A 14 -8.62 -9.07 1.29
N GLY A 15 -9.84 -8.76 1.76
CA GLY A 15 -10.54 -7.52 1.41
C GLY A 15 -9.80 -6.28 1.92
N PHE A 16 -9.39 -6.27 3.19
CA PHE A 16 -8.59 -5.18 3.77
C PHE A 16 -7.25 -5.02 3.03
N ASN A 17 -6.54 -6.13 2.81
CA ASN A 17 -5.28 -6.14 2.07
C ASN A 17 -5.44 -5.61 0.63
N GLY A 18 -6.56 -5.92 -0.02
CA GLY A 18 -6.89 -5.42 -1.36
C GLY A 18 -7.11 -3.90 -1.40
N ILE A 19 -7.78 -3.34 -0.40
CA ILE A 19 -7.95 -1.88 -0.25
C ILE A 19 -6.57 -1.20 -0.09
N VAL A 20 -5.72 -1.75 0.78
CA VAL A 20 -4.36 -1.23 1.00
C VAL A 20 -3.52 -1.30 -0.28
N ALA A 21 -3.58 -2.42 -1.02
CA ALA A 21 -2.87 -2.57 -2.29
C ALA A 21 -3.37 -1.61 -3.39
N ALA A 22 -4.68 -1.37 -3.46
CA ALA A 22 -5.27 -0.40 -4.40
C ALA A 22 -4.87 1.05 -4.06
N LEU A 23 -4.78 1.36 -2.76
CA LEU A 23 -4.26 2.64 -2.28
C LEU A 23 -2.79 2.80 -2.65
N PHE A 24 -1.95 1.76 -2.48
CA PHE A 24 -0.54 1.76 -2.93
C PHE A 24 -0.37 2.02 -4.43
N GLY A 25 -1.37 1.66 -5.24
CA GLY A 25 -1.39 1.82 -6.69
C GLY A 25 -1.98 3.13 -7.18
N GLN A 26 -2.22 4.11 -6.30
CA GLN A 26 -2.91 5.38 -6.60
C GLN A 26 -4.35 5.22 -7.13
N LEU A 27 -5.00 4.08 -6.92
CA LEU A 27 -6.23 3.66 -7.62
C LEU A 27 -6.07 3.52 -9.14
N HIS A 28 -4.84 3.55 -9.67
CA HIS A 28 -4.58 3.34 -11.08
C HIS A 28 -4.31 1.85 -11.33
N PRO A 29 -5.01 1.18 -12.27
CA PRO A 29 -4.87 -0.26 -12.48
C PRO A 29 -3.43 -0.68 -12.79
N ILE A 30 -2.71 0.13 -13.58
CA ILE A 30 -1.28 -0.10 -13.89
C ILE A 30 -0.38 0.03 -12.65
N GLY A 31 -0.68 0.95 -11.73
CA GLY A 31 0.11 1.15 -10.50
C GLY A 31 -0.16 0.06 -9.46
N THR A 32 -1.39 -0.44 -9.42
CA THR A 32 -1.84 -1.47 -8.47
C THR A 32 -1.18 -2.84 -8.71
N ILE A 33 -0.78 -3.16 -9.95
CA ILE A 33 -0.12 -4.44 -10.28
C ILE A 33 1.22 -4.62 -9.55
N PRO A 34 2.23 -3.74 -9.72
CA PRO A 34 3.49 -3.86 -9.00
C PRO A 34 3.32 -3.62 -7.49
N ALA A 35 2.38 -2.74 -7.09
CA ALA A 35 2.07 -2.48 -5.69
C ALA A 35 1.57 -3.72 -4.95
N SER A 36 0.59 -4.43 -5.51
CA SER A 36 0.01 -5.64 -4.92
C SER A 36 1.02 -6.78 -4.83
N PHE A 37 1.92 -6.93 -5.81
CA PHE A 37 3.02 -7.90 -5.77
C PHE A 37 3.97 -7.63 -4.60
N LEU A 38 4.43 -6.38 -4.46
CA LEU A 38 5.38 -5.99 -3.42
C LEU A 38 4.74 -6.07 -2.02
N PHE A 39 3.46 -5.67 -1.91
CA PHE A 39 2.68 -5.81 -0.69
C PHE A 39 2.45 -7.28 -0.29
N GLY A 40 2.18 -8.16 -1.26
CA GLY A 40 2.10 -9.60 -1.02
C GLY A 40 3.41 -10.20 -0.53
N ALA A 41 4.54 -9.78 -1.09
CA ALA A 41 5.88 -10.20 -0.64
C ALA A 41 6.17 -9.78 0.81
N LEU A 42 5.78 -8.55 1.20
CA LEU A 42 5.87 -8.07 2.58
C LEU A 42 5.00 -8.89 3.53
N LEU A 43 3.77 -9.20 3.12
CA LEU A 43 2.85 -10.01 3.92
C LEU A 43 3.41 -11.42 4.18
N VAL A 44 3.94 -12.07 3.15
CA VAL A 44 4.57 -13.41 3.26
C VAL A 44 5.86 -13.34 4.09
N GLY A 45 6.69 -12.31 3.88
CA GLY A 45 7.91 -12.07 4.65
C GLY A 45 7.63 -11.88 6.15
N ALA A 46 6.61 -11.10 6.49
CA ALA A 46 6.19 -10.89 7.87
C ALA A 46 5.67 -12.18 8.53
N ASN A 47 4.87 -12.97 7.81
CA ASN A 47 4.42 -14.29 8.27
C ASN A 47 5.60 -15.28 8.47
N LYS A 48 6.64 -15.19 7.63
CA LYS A 48 7.86 -16.00 7.78
C LYS A 48 8.67 -15.59 9.00
N LEU A 49 8.79 -14.29 9.28
CA LEU A 49 9.41 -13.75 10.50
C LEU A 49 8.69 -14.24 11.77
N GLN A 50 7.35 -14.36 11.75
CA GLN A 50 6.57 -14.90 12.87
C GLN A 50 6.99 -16.33 13.23
N ARG A 51 7.21 -17.15 12.20
CA ARG A 51 7.55 -18.57 12.35
C ARG A 51 9.00 -18.80 12.71
N VAL A 52 9.92 -18.00 12.18
CA VAL A 52 11.36 -18.21 12.36
C VAL A 52 11.87 -17.62 13.68
N VAL A 53 11.33 -16.49 14.12
CA VAL A 53 11.88 -15.73 15.27
C VAL A 53 11.07 -15.95 16.56
N GLN A 54 10.00 -16.76 16.55
CA GLN A 54 9.06 -16.95 17.67
C GLN A 54 8.52 -15.62 18.25
N VAL A 55 8.48 -14.58 17.43
CA VAL A 55 8.05 -13.25 17.87
C VAL A 55 6.52 -13.21 17.99
N PRO A 56 5.96 -12.63 19.08
CA PRO A 56 4.52 -12.50 19.27
C PRO A 56 3.82 -11.86 18.06
N SER A 57 2.64 -12.35 17.72
CA SER A 57 1.91 -11.91 16.51
C SER A 57 1.61 -10.41 16.46
N ALA A 58 1.48 -9.78 17.63
CA ALA A 58 1.31 -8.34 17.79
C ALA A 58 2.43 -7.51 17.13
N LEU A 59 3.68 -7.98 17.18
CA LEU A 59 4.83 -7.27 16.61
C LEU A 59 4.79 -7.22 15.07
N ILE A 60 4.22 -8.25 14.45
CA ILE A 60 4.04 -8.30 13.00
C ILE A 60 2.88 -7.44 12.53
N ILE A 61 1.80 -7.39 13.31
CA ILE A 61 0.69 -6.47 13.02
C ILE A 61 1.20 -5.02 13.14
N ALA A 62 2.01 -4.72 14.16
CA ALA A 62 2.63 -3.40 14.32
C ALA A 62 3.59 -3.06 13.17
N LEU A 63 4.45 -3.99 12.75
CA LEU A 63 5.35 -3.80 11.61
C LEU A 63 4.60 -3.61 10.28
N ASN A 64 3.57 -4.42 10.00
CA ASN A 64 2.73 -4.24 8.83
C ASN A 64 2.03 -2.88 8.85
N GLY A 65 1.49 -2.47 10.01
CA GLY A 65 0.92 -1.14 10.19
C GLY A 65 1.95 -0.03 9.91
N LEU A 66 3.16 -0.16 10.42
CA LEU A 66 4.25 0.81 10.21
C LEU A 66 4.66 0.89 8.74
N VAL A 67 4.77 -0.24 8.06
CA VAL A 67 5.07 -0.30 6.62
C VAL A 67 3.98 0.38 5.81
N VAL A 68 2.71 0.14 6.12
CA VAL A 68 1.57 0.82 5.47
C VAL A 68 1.64 2.32 5.71
N VAL A 69 1.89 2.78 6.94
CA VAL A 69 2.02 4.22 7.26
C VAL A 69 3.16 4.86 6.48
N PHE A 70 4.33 4.22 6.41
CA PHE A 70 5.48 4.74 5.65
C PHE A 70 5.16 4.85 4.17
N VAL A 71 4.52 3.84 3.59
CA VAL A 71 4.20 3.84 2.15
C VAL A 71 3.12 4.88 1.83
N VAL A 72 2.01 4.90 2.58
CA VAL A 72 0.95 5.90 2.38
C VAL A 72 1.51 7.31 2.51
N SER A 73 2.40 7.55 3.48
CA SER A 73 3.07 8.84 3.65
C SER A 73 3.94 9.22 2.45
N SER A 74 4.71 8.28 1.91
CA SER A 74 5.52 8.47 0.69
C SER A 74 4.65 8.76 -0.54
N GLU A 75 3.50 8.10 -0.64
CA GLU A 75 2.58 8.27 -1.76
C GLU A 75 1.86 9.62 -1.75
N ILE A 76 1.43 10.09 -0.57
CA ILE A 76 0.90 11.44 -0.37
C ILE A 76 1.92 12.49 -0.84
N TRP A 77 3.20 12.28 -0.52
CA TRP A 77 4.29 13.17 -0.93
C TRP A 77 4.52 13.17 -2.44
N ARG A 78 4.42 12.00 -3.10
CA ARG A 78 4.50 11.88 -4.56
C ARG A 78 3.30 12.53 -5.27
N LYS A 79 2.07 12.32 -4.80
CA LYS A 79 0.87 12.97 -5.36
C LYS A 79 0.94 14.49 -5.27
N LYS A 80 1.38 15.03 -4.13
CA LYS A 80 1.63 16.48 -3.98
C LYS A 80 2.65 17.02 -4.98
N ARG A 81 3.73 16.27 -5.27
CA ARG A 81 4.70 16.68 -6.30
C ARG A 81 4.11 16.66 -7.71
N GLN A 82 3.27 15.71 -8.05
CA GLN A 82 2.64 15.66 -9.38
C GLN A 82 1.61 16.78 -9.58
N GLN A 83 0.81 17.10 -8.56
CA GLN A 83 -0.13 18.21 -8.63
C GLN A 83 0.57 19.56 -8.78
N LYS A 84 1.71 19.77 -8.10
CA LYS A 84 2.51 21.00 -8.27
C LYS A 84 2.96 21.23 -9.71
N ARG A 85 3.35 20.18 -10.44
CA ARG A 85 3.80 20.30 -11.84
C ARG A 85 2.67 20.69 -12.80
N LEU A 86 1.44 20.28 -12.52
CA LEU A 86 0.28 20.66 -13.32
C LEU A 86 -0.15 22.11 -13.05
N VAL A 87 -0.10 22.54 -11.79
CA VAL A 87 -0.38 23.94 -11.42
C VAL A 87 0.68 24.88 -11.98
N ASP A 88 1.97 24.52 -11.87
CA ASP A 88 3.07 25.33 -12.43
C ASP A 88 2.95 25.46 -13.96
N ALA A 89 2.46 24.43 -14.66
CA ALA A 89 2.24 24.49 -16.11
C ALA A 89 1.05 25.40 -16.48
N MET A 90 -0.04 25.39 -15.71
CA MET A 90 -1.18 26.30 -15.92
C MET A 90 -0.84 27.77 -15.68
N LEU A 91 0.05 28.06 -14.71
CA LEU A 91 0.50 29.43 -14.48
C LEU A 91 1.36 29.96 -15.64
N MET A 92 2.19 29.10 -16.25
CA MET A 92 2.97 29.48 -17.43
C MET A 92 2.11 29.74 -18.66
N GLU A 93 1.01 28.98 -18.84
CA GLU A 93 0.07 29.19 -19.96
C GLU A 93 -0.72 30.51 -19.82
N ASN A 94 -1.14 30.88 -18.59
CA ASN A 94 -1.80 32.16 -18.34
C ASN A 94 -0.88 33.37 -18.52
N ASP A 95 0.41 33.27 -18.18
CA ASP A 95 1.39 34.36 -18.33
C ASP A 95 1.81 34.57 -19.82
N GLU A 96 1.59 33.58 -20.69
CA GLU A 96 1.86 33.68 -22.14
C GLU A 96 0.66 34.26 -22.94
N GLU A 97 -0.55 34.23 -22.38
CA GLU A 97 -1.77 34.78 -23.00
C GLU A 97 -2.04 36.26 -22.67
N GLU A 98 -1.35 36.84 -21.68
CA GLU A 98 -1.39 38.28 -21.30
C GLU A 98 -0.38 39.15 -22.06
#